data_AF-A0A7X8ASY6-F1
#
_entry.id   AF-A0A7X8ASY6-F1
#
_cell.length_a   1.000
_cell.length_b   1.000
_cell.length_c   1.000
_cell.angle_alpha   90.00
_cell.angle_beta   90.00
_cell.angle_gamma   90.00
#
_symmetry.space_group_name_H-M   'P 1'
#
loop_
_entity.id
_entity.type
_entity.pdbx_description
1 polymer ?
#
loop_
_entity_poly.entity_id
_entity_poly.type
_entity_poly.pdbx_seq_one_letter_code
_entity_poly.pdbx_strand_id
1 'polypeptide(L)'
;KNLKVEGVILERFVPLGRGKGMFDGYLRKDEWKDVIRQIIYFLDLNISAEEIIQYKAFWIDLKNNRLKGALCNLGDESMAIMPDGTIFPCRRLPISYGNILKDDLEDILKKLKELKDSLKNNLNGKCKNCEIDCVGCRALTYAVTGDLYEEDPQCFL
;
A
#
# COMPACT_ATOMS: atom_id res chain seq x y z
N LYS A 1 -13.66 21.80 13.86
CA LYS A 1 -14.76 21.13 13.11
C LYS A 1 -15.42 22.14 12.17
N ASN A 2 -14.91 22.34 10.95
CA ASN A 2 -15.70 22.59 9.71
C ASN A 2 -14.75 22.71 8.50
N LEU A 3 -14.21 21.58 8.02
CA LEU A 3 -13.31 21.57 6.85
C LEU A 3 -14.07 21.80 5.52
N LYS A 4 -15.42 21.88 5.54
CA LYS A 4 -16.28 21.99 4.35
C LYS A 4 -16.03 20.90 3.29
N VAL A 5 -15.62 19.71 3.72
CA VAL A 5 -15.42 18.53 2.86
C VAL A 5 -16.24 17.37 3.39
N GLU A 6 -16.78 16.55 2.48
CA GLU A 6 -17.60 15.38 2.84
C GLU A 6 -16.75 14.16 3.24
N GLY A 7 -15.49 14.11 2.79
CA GLY A 7 -14.58 13.03 3.13
C GLY A 7 -13.15 13.32 2.72
N VAL A 8 -12.24 12.46 3.16
CA VAL A 8 -10.80 12.56 2.94
C VAL A 8 -10.26 11.20 2.51
N ILE A 9 -9.42 11.17 1.48
CA ILE A 9 -8.59 10.00 1.19
C ILE A 9 -7.30 10.15 1.98
N LEU A 10 -7.04 9.19 2.87
CA LEU A 10 -5.73 9.06 3.50
C LEU A 10 -4.92 7.99 2.76
N GLU A 11 -3.83 8.42 2.15
CA GLU A 11 -2.81 7.54 1.59
C GLU A 11 -1.49 7.72 2.31
N ARG A 12 -0.66 6.67 2.30
CA ARG A 12 0.66 6.71 2.90
C ARG A 12 1.64 7.47 2.02
N PHE A 13 2.49 8.26 2.69
CA PHE A 13 3.66 8.82 2.05
C PHE A 13 4.68 7.71 1.76
N VAL A 14 5.12 7.62 0.51
CA VAL A 14 6.13 6.65 0.05
C VAL A 14 7.34 7.46 -0.45
N PRO A 15 8.51 7.37 0.20
CA PRO A 15 9.66 8.23 -0.08
C PRO A 15 10.42 7.80 -1.35
N LEU A 16 9.79 7.95 -2.52
CA LEU A 16 10.35 7.62 -3.83
C LEU A 16 10.50 8.83 -4.74
N GLY A 17 11.34 8.69 -5.77
CA GLY A 17 11.63 9.76 -6.73
C GLY A 17 12.10 11.03 -6.01
N ARG A 18 11.40 12.15 -6.24
CA ARG A 18 11.66 13.43 -5.55
C ARG A 18 11.43 13.36 -4.03
N GLY A 19 10.56 12.45 -3.58
CA GLY A 19 10.26 12.24 -2.15
C GLY A 19 11.40 11.59 -1.36
N LYS A 20 12.44 11.07 -2.02
CA LYS A 20 13.62 10.50 -1.35
C LYS A 20 14.30 11.50 -0.40
N GLY A 21 14.31 12.78 -0.76
CA GLY A 21 14.88 13.85 0.09
C GLY A 21 14.03 14.18 1.33
N MET A 22 12.83 13.60 1.44
CA MET A 22 11.91 13.76 2.58
C MET A 22 11.76 12.44 3.34
N PHE A 23 12.80 11.60 3.34
CA PHE A 23 12.75 10.29 3.97
C PHE A 23 12.30 10.40 5.45
N ASP A 24 12.83 11.35 6.21
CA ASP A 24 12.42 11.55 7.61
C ASP A 24 10.95 11.93 7.81
N GLY A 25 10.22 12.26 6.72
CA GLY A 25 8.78 12.51 6.74
C GLY A 25 7.91 11.28 6.56
N TYR A 26 8.46 10.08 6.36
CA TYR A 26 7.66 8.84 6.34
C TYR A 26 7.35 8.39 7.77
N LEU A 27 6.10 7.97 8.01
CA LEU A 27 5.67 7.53 9.34
C LEU A 27 6.25 6.15 9.67
N ARG A 28 6.77 5.96 10.87
CA ARG A 28 7.16 4.66 11.42
C ARG A 28 5.92 3.88 11.86
N LYS A 29 6.11 2.60 12.21
CA LYS A 29 5.02 1.70 12.64
C LYS A 29 4.14 2.28 13.75
N ASP A 30 4.74 2.91 14.76
CA ASP A 30 4.01 3.41 15.93
C ASP A 30 3.23 4.69 15.57
N GLU A 31 3.84 5.57 14.77
CA GLU A 31 3.19 6.78 14.25
C GLU A 31 2.02 6.43 13.31
N TRP A 32 2.19 5.43 12.45
CA TRP A 32 1.13 4.94 11.59
C TRP A 32 -0.02 4.31 12.40
N LYS A 33 0.30 3.53 13.43
CA LYS A 33 -0.69 2.99 14.37
C LYS A 33 -1.49 4.10 15.04
N ASP A 34 -0.82 5.16 15.45
CA ASP A 34 -1.47 6.31 16.10
C ASP A 34 -2.35 7.10 15.13
N VAL A 35 -1.98 7.24 13.86
CA VAL A 35 -2.86 7.79 12.82
C VAL A 35 -4.14 6.97 12.68
N ILE A 36 -4.03 5.65 12.62
CA ILE A 36 -5.21 4.77 12.51
C ILE A 36 -6.11 4.90 13.75
N ARG A 37 -5.52 4.90 14.96
CA ARG A 37 -6.26 5.11 16.22
C ARG A 37 -6.99 6.45 16.24
N GLN A 38 -6.34 7.52 15.78
CA GLN A 38 -6.97 8.84 15.69
C GLN A 38 -8.15 8.85 14.74
N ILE A 39 -8.08 8.13 13.60
CA ILE A 39 -9.22 8.00 12.68
C ILE A 39 -10.38 7.27 13.34
N ILE A 40 -10.11 6.11 13.97
CA ILE A 40 -11.11 5.30 14.68
C ILE A 40 -11.80 6.16 15.74
N TYR A 41 -11.02 6.85 16.58
CA TYR A 41 -11.52 7.74 17.61
C TYR A 41 -12.34 8.90 17.03
N PHE A 42 -11.83 9.55 15.97
CA PHE A 42 -12.50 10.69 15.36
C PHE A 42 -13.85 10.34 14.74
N LEU A 43 -13.97 9.14 14.17
CA LEU A 43 -15.19 8.61 13.57
C LEU A 43 -16.09 7.87 14.57
N ASP A 44 -15.69 7.75 15.84
CA ASP A 44 -16.42 7.02 16.89
C ASP A 44 -16.75 5.56 16.49
N LEU A 45 -15.75 4.86 15.94
CA LEU A 45 -15.92 3.47 15.48
C LEU A 45 -15.61 2.48 16.60
N ASN A 46 -16.47 1.47 16.75
CA ASN A 46 -16.27 0.37 17.69
C ASN A 46 -15.41 -0.76 17.10
N ILE A 47 -14.16 -0.44 16.73
CA ILE A 47 -13.14 -1.36 16.21
C ILE A 47 -11.76 -0.98 16.75
N SER A 48 -10.83 -1.91 16.75
CA SER A 48 -9.40 -1.70 17.05
C SER A 48 -8.58 -1.43 15.78
N ALA A 49 -7.36 -0.91 15.95
CA ALA A 49 -6.45 -0.65 14.83
C ALA A 49 -5.96 -1.97 14.18
N GLU A 50 -5.83 -3.01 14.98
CA GLU A 50 -5.41 -4.35 14.61
C GLU A 50 -6.42 -5.03 13.66
N GLU A 51 -7.72 -4.79 13.85
CA GLU A 51 -8.79 -5.33 12.97
C GLU A 51 -8.73 -4.80 11.53
N ILE A 52 -8.06 -3.66 11.31
CA ILE A 52 -7.97 -2.99 10.01
C ILE A 52 -6.53 -2.88 9.48
N ILE A 53 -5.61 -3.67 10.03
CA ILE A 53 -4.18 -3.62 9.69
C ILE A 53 -3.86 -4.05 8.25
N GLN A 54 -4.72 -4.87 7.62
CA GLN A 54 -4.54 -5.27 6.23
C GLN A 54 -4.77 -4.12 5.23
N TYR A 55 -5.46 -3.05 5.65
CA TYR A 55 -5.72 -1.92 4.76
C TYR A 55 -4.54 -0.95 4.66
N LYS A 56 -4.40 -0.37 3.47
CA LYS A 56 -3.20 0.32 2.96
C LYS A 56 -3.46 1.76 2.55
N ALA A 57 -4.73 2.11 2.38
CA ALA A 57 -5.26 3.46 2.20
C ALA A 57 -6.70 3.47 2.73
N PHE A 58 -7.20 4.66 3.07
CA PHE A 58 -8.53 4.82 3.65
C PHE A 58 -9.31 5.92 2.96
N TRP A 59 -10.60 5.66 2.73
CA TRP A 59 -11.59 6.71 2.53
C TRP A 59 -12.32 6.96 3.86
N ILE A 60 -12.16 8.18 4.36
CA ILE A 60 -12.74 8.69 5.60
C ILE A 60 -13.98 9.49 5.21
N ASP A 61 -15.16 8.91 5.40
CA ASP A 61 -16.44 9.56 5.16
C ASP A 61 -16.85 10.33 6.42
N LEU A 62 -16.62 11.64 6.41
CA LEU A 62 -16.86 12.54 7.53
C LEU A 62 -18.35 12.85 7.71
N LYS A 63 -19.15 12.66 6.67
CA LYS A 63 -20.59 12.94 6.68
C LYS A 63 -21.37 11.82 7.37
N ASN A 64 -20.96 10.58 7.14
CA ASN A 64 -21.65 9.39 7.65
C ASN A 64 -20.88 8.67 8.77
N ASN A 65 -19.73 9.20 9.19
CA ASN A 65 -18.81 8.56 10.13
C ASN A 65 -18.43 7.13 9.72
N ARG A 66 -18.00 6.96 8.46
CA ARG A 66 -17.64 5.64 7.91
C ARG A 66 -16.18 5.61 7.47
N LEU A 67 -15.56 4.45 7.67
CA LEU A 67 -14.22 4.16 7.17
C LEU A 67 -14.30 3.05 6.13
N LYS A 68 -13.70 3.27 4.96
CA LYS A 68 -13.45 2.21 3.98
C LYS A 68 -11.96 2.05 3.80
N GLY A 69 -11.46 0.83 3.97
CA GLY A 69 -10.06 0.50 3.72
C GLY A 69 -9.86 -0.12 2.35
N ALA A 70 -8.72 0.16 1.72
CA ALA A 70 -8.27 -0.48 0.49
C ALA A 70 -7.12 -1.45 0.78
N LEU A 71 -7.21 -2.68 0.27
CA LEU A 71 -6.11 -3.65 0.32
C LEU A 71 -5.01 -3.27 -0.69
N CYS A 72 -3.85 -3.91 -0.56
CA CYS A 72 -2.86 -3.89 -1.62
C CYS A 72 -3.40 -4.69 -2.82
N ASN A 73 -3.52 -4.05 -3.97
CA ASN A 73 -3.98 -4.64 -5.23
C ASN A 73 -2.82 -4.86 -6.22
N LEU A 74 -1.59 -4.96 -5.70
CA LEU A 74 -0.39 -5.18 -6.51
C LEU A 74 -0.44 -6.56 -7.17
N GLY A 75 -0.09 -6.59 -8.46
CA GLY A 75 -0.04 -7.80 -9.27
C GLY A 75 -1.12 -7.79 -10.35
N ASP A 76 -1.95 -8.82 -10.39
CA ASP A 76 -2.93 -9.06 -11.45
C ASP A 76 -4.22 -8.22 -11.35
N GLU A 77 -4.49 -7.59 -10.21
CA GLU A 77 -5.67 -6.75 -10.00
C GLU A 77 -5.48 -5.30 -10.46
N SER A 78 -4.23 -4.82 -10.55
CA SER A 78 -3.94 -3.47 -11.01
C SER A 78 -2.52 -3.31 -11.54
N MET A 79 -2.38 -2.40 -12.49
CA MET A 79 -1.09 -1.94 -13.00
C MET A 79 -1.18 -0.45 -13.34
N ALA A 80 -0.03 0.20 -13.45
CA ALA A 80 0.08 1.58 -13.92
C ALA A 80 0.76 1.59 -15.28
N ILE A 81 0.14 2.26 -16.25
CA ILE A 81 0.69 2.48 -17.59
C ILE A 81 1.16 3.93 -17.66
N MET A 82 2.43 4.14 -18.01
CA MET A 82 3.03 5.45 -18.18
C MET A 82 2.81 5.98 -19.60
N PRO A 83 2.94 7.31 -19.84
CA PRO A 83 2.73 7.89 -21.17
C PRO A 83 3.61 7.31 -22.29
N ASP A 84 4.78 6.79 -21.95
CA ASP A 84 5.70 6.11 -22.89
C ASP A 84 5.37 4.62 -23.11
N GLY A 85 4.28 4.14 -22.51
CA GLY A 85 3.82 2.76 -22.55
C GLY A 85 4.39 1.86 -21.46
N THR A 86 5.32 2.33 -20.63
CA THR A 86 5.93 1.52 -19.56
C THR A 86 4.89 1.06 -18.55
N ILE A 87 4.93 -0.20 -18.17
CA ILE A 87 4.01 -0.82 -17.21
C ILE A 87 4.73 -1.03 -15.87
N PHE A 88 4.09 -0.59 -14.79
CA PHE A 88 4.49 -0.87 -13.41
C PHE A 88 3.40 -1.70 -12.68
N PRO A 89 3.79 -2.63 -11.80
CA PRO A 89 2.85 -3.43 -11.00
C PRO A 89 2.10 -2.61 -9.94
N CYS A 90 2.59 -1.41 -9.64
CA CYS A 90 1.93 -0.42 -8.81
C CYS A 90 2.45 0.96 -9.22
N ARG A 91 1.59 1.97 -9.23
CA ARG A 91 1.99 3.36 -9.56
C ARG A 91 3.09 3.94 -8.64
N ARG A 92 3.31 3.32 -7.48
CA ARG A 92 4.32 3.68 -6.48
C ARG A 92 5.46 2.67 -6.40
N LEU A 93 5.58 1.74 -7.35
CA LEU A 93 6.66 0.77 -7.38
C LEU A 93 7.39 0.85 -8.73
N PRO A 94 8.54 1.54 -8.82
CA PRO A 94 9.22 1.85 -10.08
C PRO A 94 10.05 0.65 -10.59
N ILE A 95 9.44 -0.52 -10.67
CA ILE A 95 10.03 -1.73 -11.26
C ILE A 95 9.22 -2.04 -12.51
N SER A 96 9.85 -1.87 -13.68
CA SER A 96 9.20 -2.09 -14.97
C SER A 96 8.84 -3.56 -15.16
N TYR A 97 7.61 -3.83 -15.58
CA TYR A 97 7.11 -5.16 -15.94
C TYR A 97 6.89 -5.33 -17.44
N GLY A 98 7.28 -4.34 -18.24
CA GLY A 98 7.17 -4.34 -19.70
C GLY A 98 6.74 -2.98 -20.24
N ASN A 99 6.43 -2.94 -21.52
CA ASN A 99 5.90 -1.78 -22.21
C ASN A 99 4.76 -2.21 -23.16
N ILE A 100 3.57 -1.63 -22.99
CA ILE A 100 2.36 -2.00 -23.73
C ILE A 100 2.48 -1.84 -25.26
N LEU A 101 3.43 -1.03 -25.72
CA LEU A 101 3.66 -0.78 -27.15
C LEU A 101 4.64 -1.79 -27.78
N LYS A 102 5.27 -2.64 -26.97
CA LYS A 102 6.37 -3.53 -27.40
C LYS A 102 6.17 -4.98 -26.99
N ASP A 103 5.58 -5.21 -25.82
CA ASP A 103 5.45 -6.53 -25.20
C ASP A 103 4.01 -7.04 -25.31
N ASP A 104 3.86 -8.36 -25.29
CA ASP A 104 2.54 -9.00 -25.23
C ASP A 104 1.86 -8.77 -23.87
N LEU A 105 0.58 -8.37 -23.90
CA LEU A 105 -0.16 -8.06 -22.69
C LEU A 105 -0.44 -9.31 -21.83
N GLU A 106 -0.67 -10.47 -22.43
CA GLU A 106 -0.90 -11.71 -21.67
C GLU A 106 0.35 -12.11 -20.89
N ASP A 107 1.53 -11.99 -21.52
CA ASP A 107 2.81 -12.21 -20.85
C ASP A 107 3.05 -11.24 -19.68
N ILE A 108 2.69 -9.97 -19.85
CA ILE A 108 2.79 -8.96 -18.78
C ILE A 108 1.84 -9.34 -17.63
N LEU A 109 0.59 -9.66 -17.91
CA LEU A 109 -0.39 -10.06 -16.90
C LEU A 109 0.05 -11.32 -16.15
N LYS A 110 0.65 -12.28 -16.85
CA LYS A 110 1.23 -13.48 -16.23
C LYS A 110 2.35 -13.13 -15.24
N LYS A 111 3.31 -12.28 -15.64
CA LYS A 111 4.39 -11.81 -14.75
C LYS A 111 3.86 -11.09 -13.52
N LEU A 112 2.81 -10.27 -13.69
CA LEU A 112 2.16 -9.54 -12.59
C LEU A 112 1.49 -10.50 -11.59
N LYS A 113 0.84 -11.56 -12.09
CA LYS A 113 0.28 -12.62 -11.25
C LYS A 113 1.37 -13.39 -10.50
N GLU A 114 2.44 -13.78 -11.19
CA GLU A 114 3.60 -14.46 -10.61
C GLU A 114 4.26 -13.62 -9.50
N LEU A 115 4.32 -12.29 -9.64
CA LEU A 115 4.79 -11.40 -8.57
C LEU A 115 3.92 -11.51 -7.32
N LYS A 116 2.58 -11.45 -7.47
CA LYS A 116 1.65 -11.54 -6.34
C LYS A 116 1.78 -12.89 -5.63
N ASP A 117 1.84 -13.98 -6.39
CA ASP A 117 2.00 -15.33 -5.87
C ASP A 117 3.36 -15.51 -5.17
N SER A 118 4.44 -14.98 -5.76
CA SER A 118 5.76 -14.99 -5.12
C SER A 118 5.74 -14.23 -3.80
N LEU A 119 5.15 -13.03 -3.76
CA LEU A 119 5.05 -12.24 -2.55
C LEU A 119 4.28 -12.98 -1.45
N LYS A 120 3.14 -13.61 -1.76
CA LYS A 120 2.38 -14.37 -0.75
C LYS A 120 3.19 -15.51 -0.11
N ASN A 121 4.11 -16.12 -0.84
CA ASN A 121 4.84 -17.31 -0.39
C ASN A 121 6.23 -17.01 0.19
N ASN A 122 6.81 -15.85 -0.12
CA ASN A 122 8.24 -15.59 0.11
C ASN A 122 8.53 -14.36 0.99
N LEU A 123 7.55 -13.83 1.75
CA LEU A 123 7.84 -12.72 2.68
C LEU A 123 8.78 -13.16 3.81
N ASN A 124 9.68 -12.27 4.19
CA ASN A 124 10.65 -12.44 5.27
C ASN A 124 10.05 -12.10 6.65
N GLY A 125 10.83 -12.41 7.69
CA GLY A 125 10.53 -12.02 9.06
C GLY A 125 9.22 -12.58 9.60
N LYS A 126 8.49 -11.78 10.39
CA LYS A 126 7.20 -12.15 11.01
C LYS A 126 6.13 -12.48 9.97
N CYS A 127 6.23 -11.91 8.77
CA CYS A 127 5.25 -12.12 7.71
C CYS A 127 5.22 -13.57 7.20
N LYS A 128 6.32 -14.33 7.34
CA LYS A 128 6.40 -15.73 6.92
C LYS A 128 5.38 -16.64 7.61
N ASN A 129 5.05 -16.34 8.87
CA ASN A 129 4.11 -17.13 9.68
C ASN A 129 2.89 -16.30 10.10
N CYS A 130 2.61 -15.18 9.39
CA CYS A 130 1.50 -14.30 9.74
C CYS A 130 0.18 -14.89 9.24
N GLU A 131 -0.85 -14.88 10.08
CA GLU A 131 -2.18 -15.41 9.75
C GLU A 131 -3.04 -14.44 8.92
N ILE A 132 -2.58 -13.20 8.74
CA ILE A 132 -3.30 -12.18 7.96
C ILE A 132 -3.00 -12.36 6.48
N ASP A 133 -4.04 -12.59 5.66
CA ASP A 133 -3.92 -12.59 4.19
C ASP A 133 -3.66 -11.17 3.66
N CYS A 134 -2.40 -10.76 3.72
CA CYS A 134 -1.93 -9.52 3.13
C CYS A 134 -0.47 -9.65 2.70
N VAL A 135 -0.07 -8.80 1.77
CA VAL A 135 1.34 -8.66 1.36
C VAL A 135 1.94 -7.33 1.81
N GLY A 136 1.35 -6.64 2.81
CA GLY A 136 1.80 -5.30 3.19
C GLY A 136 1.78 -4.28 2.04
N CYS A 137 2.60 -3.23 2.14
CA CYS A 137 2.81 -2.25 1.08
C CYS A 137 4.17 -2.39 0.43
N ARG A 138 4.22 -3.07 -0.71
CA ARG A 138 5.48 -3.32 -1.39
C ARG A 138 6.15 -2.07 -1.94
N ALA A 139 5.36 -1.07 -2.33
CA ALA A 139 5.88 0.25 -2.70
C ALA A 139 6.64 0.93 -1.55
N LEU A 140 6.09 0.90 -0.33
CA LEU A 140 6.73 1.47 0.86
C LEU A 140 7.93 0.64 1.30
N THR A 141 7.78 -0.69 1.37
CA THR A 141 8.87 -1.60 1.72
C THR A 141 10.05 -1.37 0.79
N TYR A 142 9.85 -1.44 -0.53
CA TYR A 142 10.91 -1.20 -1.51
C TYR A 142 11.54 0.20 -1.39
N ALA A 143 10.75 1.24 -1.09
CA ALA A 143 11.27 2.59 -0.90
C ALA A 143 12.21 2.72 0.32
N VAL A 144 11.95 1.94 1.38
CA VAL A 144 12.67 2.01 2.65
C VAL A 144 13.84 1.03 2.70
N THR A 145 13.66 -0.19 2.21
CA THR A 145 14.62 -1.29 2.35
C THR A 145 15.36 -1.60 1.06
N GLY A 146 14.82 -1.21 -0.10
CA GLY A 146 15.30 -1.66 -1.41
C GLY A 146 14.88 -3.09 -1.78
N ASP A 147 14.12 -3.79 -0.93
CA ASP A 147 13.72 -5.18 -1.11
C ASP A 147 12.20 -5.33 -0.99
N LEU A 148 11.59 -6.06 -1.93
CA LEU A 148 10.15 -6.33 -1.95
C LEU A 148 9.71 -7.38 -0.95
N TYR A 149 10.60 -8.23 -0.45
CA TYR A 149 10.24 -9.38 0.39
C TYR A 149 10.34 -9.09 1.88
N GLU A 150 10.89 -7.93 2.26
CA GLU A 150 10.98 -7.49 3.65
C GLU A 150 9.63 -7.16 4.30
N GLU A 151 9.60 -7.07 5.63
CA GLU A 151 8.41 -6.66 6.36
C GLU A 151 7.92 -5.26 5.93
N ASP A 152 6.61 -5.02 5.95
CA ASP A 152 6.09 -3.66 5.77
C ASP A 152 6.55 -2.80 6.97
N PRO A 153 7.35 -1.73 6.75
CA PRO A 153 7.91 -0.92 7.85
C PRO A 153 6.85 -0.24 8.73
N GLN A 154 5.59 -0.20 8.29
CA GLN A 154 4.46 0.35 9.02
C GLN A 154 3.52 -0.71 9.60
N CYS A 155 3.81 -2.01 9.42
CA CYS A 155 3.05 -3.06 10.07
C CYS A 155 3.37 -3.10 11.57
N PHE A 156 2.36 -2.87 12.40
CA PHE A 156 2.47 -2.79 13.86
C PHE A 156 1.96 -4.03 14.60
N LEU A 157 1.86 -5.17 13.90
CA LEU A 157 1.84 -6.49 14.56
C LEU A 157 3.19 -6.82 15.19
#